data_AF-A0A371PJU9-F1
#
_entry.id   AF-A0A371PJU9-F1
#
_cell.length_a   1.000
_cell.length_b   1.000
_cell.length_c   1.000
_cell.angle_alpha   90.00
_cell.angle_beta   90.00
_cell.angle_gamma   90.00
#
_symmetry.space_group_name_H-M   'P 1'
#
loop_
_entity.id
_entity.type
_entity.pdbx_description
1 polymer ?
#
loop_
_entity_poly.entity_id
_entity_poly.type
_entity_poly.pdbx_seq_one_letter_code
_entity_poly.pdbx_strand_id
1 'polypeptide(L)'
;MTNTNIKKAAVILSISAVLASFSGQAWAAQANLTSPATPVTVSDNSNPYYVAGIDSSAEFTTYFAQLQKAVKDNKPQQVADLISYPMNLNKDGKRTVIANKDEFIKNYDHIFTSRVQEQLLAQKADKVFVNWKGIMVGEGDLWIGKLNDKLGVIAVNIINNPYEIAGVKHAAEFEHFLTKLQNDVRKGNKAEVANSMTYPLKVNSKGSTVQIKSQKDFIAKYDKIMTADVKKKLLAQKVEADQLLVNWKGVMVGDGALWIGQTGEKIGVIAINR
;
A
#
# COMPACT_ATOMS: atom_id res chain seq x y z
N MET A 1 52.35 3.46 32.08
CA MET A 1 52.13 2.08 32.56
C MET A 1 51.27 1.36 31.53
N THR A 2 51.89 0.44 30.81
CA THR A 2 51.27 -0.46 29.84
C THR A 2 50.48 -1.56 30.55
N ASN A 3 49.31 -1.94 30.03
CA ASN A 3 49.11 -3.36 29.76
C ASN A 3 48.02 -3.67 28.73
N THR A 4 48.37 -4.65 27.94
CA THR A 4 47.79 -5.21 26.73
C THR A 4 46.98 -6.45 27.12
N ASN A 5 45.88 -6.78 26.42
CA ASN A 5 45.80 -8.05 25.69
C ASN A 5 44.55 -8.25 24.85
N ILE A 6 44.84 -8.76 23.66
CA ILE A 6 44.02 -9.12 22.51
C ILE A 6 43.66 -10.61 22.63
N LYS A 7 42.53 -11.03 22.05
CA LYS A 7 42.47 -12.22 21.17
C LYS A 7 41.18 -12.26 20.35
N LYS A 8 41.36 -12.21 19.02
CA LYS A 8 40.37 -12.51 17.97
C LYS A 8 40.48 -14.00 17.61
N ALA A 9 39.39 -14.62 17.18
CA ALA A 9 39.43 -15.83 16.36
C ALA A 9 38.30 -15.78 15.32
N ALA A 10 38.68 -15.79 14.05
CA ALA A 10 37.82 -15.97 12.89
C ALA A 10 38.13 -17.37 12.33
N VAL A 11 37.10 -18.14 11.97
CA VAL A 11 37.25 -19.44 11.32
C VAL A 11 36.68 -19.33 9.91
N ILE A 12 37.57 -19.51 8.93
CA ILE A 12 37.27 -19.67 7.50
C ILE A 12 37.18 -21.18 7.26
N LEU A 13 36.07 -21.66 6.71
CA LEU A 13 35.91 -23.04 6.27
C LEU A 13 35.94 -23.08 4.73
N SER A 14 37.08 -23.50 4.20
CA SER A 14 37.29 -23.89 2.81
C SER A 14 37.01 -25.39 2.65
N ILE A 15 36.06 -25.75 1.78
CA ILE A 15 35.78 -27.16 1.45
C ILE A 15 36.47 -27.47 0.13
N SER A 16 37.47 -28.35 0.20
CA SER A 16 38.13 -28.97 -0.96
C SER A 16 37.29 -30.14 -1.47
N ALA A 17 36.99 -30.15 -2.76
CA ALA A 17 36.37 -31.28 -3.44
C ALA A 17 37.42 -32.36 -3.76
N VAL A 18 37.14 -33.61 -3.40
CA VAL A 18 37.89 -34.78 -3.87
C VAL A 18 36.93 -35.69 -4.62
N LEU A 19 37.18 -35.88 -5.91
CA LEU A 19 36.56 -36.92 -6.74
C LEU A 19 37.39 -38.20 -6.61
N ALA A 20 36.76 -39.29 -6.18
CA ALA A 20 37.30 -40.63 -6.33
C ALA A 20 36.20 -41.55 -6.88
N SER A 21 36.43 -42.05 -8.09
CA SER A 21 35.61 -43.05 -8.78
C SER A 21 36.16 -44.45 -8.47
N PHE A 22 35.34 -45.35 -7.92
CA PHE A 22 35.53 -46.81 -8.08
C PHE A 22 34.19 -47.56 -8.05
N SER A 23 34.10 -48.53 -8.95
CA SER A 23 33.02 -49.46 -9.27
C SER A 23 33.03 -50.73 -8.43
N GLY A 24 31.87 -51.35 -8.17
CA GLY A 24 31.75 -52.80 -7.90
C GLY A 24 30.89 -53.20 -6.69
N GLN A 25 30.06 -54.23 -6.87
CA GLN A 25 28.93 -54.68 -6.03
C GLN A 25 29.31 -55.46 -4.73
N ALA A 26 28.51 -55.32 -3.66
CA ALA A 26 27.66 -56.38 -3.05
C ALA A 26 27.53 -56.31 -1.50
N TRP A 27 26.26 -56.20 -1.07
CA TRP A 27 25.59 -56.61 0.19
C TRP A 27 26.32 -56.71 1.54
N ALA A 28 25.90 -55.85 2.50
CA ALA A 28 25.44 -56.28 3.82
C ALA A 28 24.54 -55.20 4.43
N ALA A 29 23.33 -55.61 4.82
CA ALA A 29 22.28 -54.76 5.35
C ALA A 29 22.59 -54.30 6.78
N GLN A 30 22.26 -53.04 7.09
CA GLN A 30 22.01 -52.65 8.48
C GLN A 30 20.83 -51.69 8.58
N ALA A 31 19.74 -52.29 9.06
CA ALA A 31 18.65 -51.75 9.87
C ALA A 31 18.01 -50.42 9.45
N ASN A 32 16.81 -50.56 8.90
CA ASN A 32 15.75 -49.56 8.84
C ASN A 32 15.55 -48.83 10.18
N LEU A 33 15.74 -47.52 10.19
CA LEU A 33 14.93 -46.59 10.97
C LEU A 33 14.14 -45.72 9.99
N THR A 34 13.21 -46.34 9.28
CA THR A 34 12.16 -45.62 8.56
C THR A 34 11.11 -45.20 9.58
N SER A 35 11.24 -43.99 10.13
CA SER A 35 10.03 -43.22 10.44
C SER A 35 9.28 -43.04 9.12
N PRO A 36 7.96 -43.29 9.05
CA PRO A 36 7.20 -42.84 7.91
C PRO A 36 7.31 -41.32 7.90
N ALA A 37 8.07 -40.77 6.95
CA ALA A 37 7.85 -39.41 6.53
C ALA A 37 6.40 -39.39 6.06
N THR A 38 5.52 -38.79 6.86
CA THR A 38 4.21 -38.36 6.39
C THR A 38 4.45 -37.67 5.06
N PRO A 39 3.78 -38.07 3.97
CA PRO A 39 3.88 -37.30 2.75
C PRO A 39 3.41 -35.91 3.11
N VAL A 40 4.33 -34.94 3.09
CA VAL A 40 3.96 -33.53 2.96
C VAL A 40 3.18 -33.48 1.66
N THR A 41 1.87 -33.53 1.79
CA THR A 41 0.91 -33.26 0.73
C THR A 41 1.43 -32.04 0.00
N VAL A 42 1.69 -32.24 -1.30
CA VAL A 42 2.06 -31.22 -2.25
C VAL A 42 1.27 -29.96 -1.91
N SER A 43 1.98 -28.95 -1.42
CA SER A 43 1.42 -27.64 -1.11
C SER A 43 0.61 -27.20 -2.31
N ASP A 44 -0.60 -26.73 -2.06
CA ASP A 44 -1.42 -26.03 -3.02
C ASP A 44 -0.61 -24.84 -3.56
N ASN A 45 0.11 -25.06 -4.66
CA ASN A 45 0.97 -24.06 -5.33
C ASN A 45 0.14 -22.88 -5.89
N SER A 46 -1.16 -22.84 -5.60
CA SER A 46 -2.11 -21.79 -5.98
C SER A 46 -2.60 -20.93 -4.82
N ASN A 47 -2.30 -21.25 -3.55
CA ASN A 47 -2.80 -20.45 -2.42
C ASN A 47 -2.09 -19.08 -2.34
N PRO A 48 -2.79 -17.96 -2.63
CA PRO A 48 -2.17 -16.64 -2.67
C PRO A 48 -1.75 -16.12 -1.28
N TYR A 49 -2.20 -16.76 -0.20
CA TYR A 49 -1.97 -16.32 1.19
C TYR A 49 -0.87 -17.10 1.90
N TYR A 50 -0.28 -18.11 1.26
CA TYR A 50 0.71 -19.00 1.88
C TYR A 50 1.89 -18.23 2.49
N VAL A 51 2.38 -17.21 1.78
CA VAL A 51 3.51 -16.40 2.26
C VAL A 51 3.19 -15.65 3.56
N ALA A 52 1.91 -15.42 3.89
CA ALA A 52 1.46 -14.83 5.14
C ALA A 52 1.27 -15.86 6.28
N GLY A 53 1.66 -17.12 6.07
CA GLY A 53 1.48 -18.21 7.05
C GLY A 53 0.05 -18.75 7.11
N ILE A 54 -0.75 -18.55 6.05
CA ILE A 54 -2.12 -19.05 5.96
C ILE A 54 -2.16 -20.18 4.95
N ASP A 55 -2.23 -21.41 5.44
CA ASP A 55 -2.12 -22.62 4.62
C ASP A 55 -3.36 -22.89 3.76
N SER A 56 -4.52 -22.31 4.10
CA SER A 56 -5.78 -22.52 3.40
C SER A 56 -6.38 -21.21 2.85
N SER A 57 -6.58 -21.16 1.53
CA SER A 57 -7.30 -20.06 0.89
C SER A 57 -8.77 -19.98 1.32
N ALA A 58 -9.40 -21.12 1.58
CA ALA A 58 -10.76 -21.19 2.10
C ALA A 58 -10.87 -20.64 3.53
N GLU A 59 -9.85 -20.87 4.38
CA GLU A 59 -9.77 -20.31 5.74
C GLU A 59 -9.81 -18.79 5.69
N PHE A 60 -8.92 -18.16 4.90
CA PHE A 60 -8.88 -16.72 4.78
C PHE A 60 -10.16 -16.14 4.17
N THR A 61 -10.64 -16.69 3.06
CA THR A 61 -11.82 -16.13 2.37
C THR A 61 -13.08 -16.20 3.24
N THR A 62 -13.24 -17.28 4.03
CA THR A 62 -14.32 -17.40 5.01
C THR A 62 -14.17 -16.39 6.14
N TYR A 63 -12.98 -16.30 6.74
CA TYR A 63 -12.68 -15.33 7.79
C TYR A 63 -12.93 -13.89 7.33
N PHE A 64 -12.45 -13.55 6.12
CA PHE A 64 -12.56 -12.21 5.56
C PHE A 64 -14.02 -11.81 5.33
N ALA A 65 -14.84 -12.72 4.80
CA ALA A 65 -16.28 -12.49 4.63
C ALA A 65 -17.01 -12.31 5.97
N GLN A 66 -16.63 -13.08 7.01
CA GLN A 66 -17.18 -12.90 8.36
C GLN A 66 -16.81 -11.53 8.94
N LEU A 67 -15.56 -11.09 8.77
CA LEU A 67 -15.08 -9.78 9.20
C LEU A 67 -15.85 -8.65 8.51
N GLN A 68 -15.93 -8.68 7.17
CA GLN A 68 -16.69 -7.71 6.40
C GLN A 68 -18.16 -7.66 6.83
N LYS A 69 -18.78 -8.82 7.06
CA LYS A 69 -20.17 -8.89 7.52
C LYS A 69 -20.35 -8.29 8.92
N ALA A 70 -19.49 -8.63 9.87
CA ALA A 70 -19.58 -8.12 11.25
C ALA A 70 -19.42 -6.60 11.30
N VAL A 71 -18.50 -6.05 10.50
CA VAL A 71 -18.29 -4.60 10.37
C VAL A 71 -19.47 -3.92 9.69
N LYS A 72 -19.96 -4.48 8.56
CA LYS A 72 -21.12 -3.94 7.83
C LYS A 72 -22.38 -3.91 8.68
N ASP A 73 -22.60 -4.93 9.50
CA ASP A 73 -23.76 -5.03 10.40
C ASP A 73 -23.57 -4.18 11.69
N ASN A 74 -22.44 -3.48 11.85
CA ASN A 74 -22.05 -2.72 13.04
C ASN A 74 -22.12 -3.55 14.34
N LYS A 75 -21.50 -4.74 14.35
CA LYS A 75 -21.50 -5.69 15.48
C LYS A 75 -20.13 -5.75 16.15
N PRO A 76 -19.78 -4.80 17.04
CA PRO A 76 -18.44 -4.70 17.62
C PRO A 76 -18.04 -5.96 18.39
N GLN A 77 -18.97 -6.65 19.05
CA GLN A 77 -18.69 -7.90 19.75
C GLN A 77 -18.24 -9.01 18.80
N GLN A 78 -18.85 -9.11 17.61
CA GLN A 78 -18.48 -10.09 16.59
C GLN A 78 -17.15 -9.73 15.93
N VAL A 79 -16.90 -8.45 15.66
CA VAL A 79 -15.59 -8.00 15.17
C VAL A 79 -14.51 -8.33 16.18
N ALA A 80 -14.78 -8.11 17.47
CA ALA A 80 -13.82 -8.37 18.55
C ALA A 80 -13.39 -9.84 18.65
N ASP A 81 -14.24 -10.79 18.24
CA ASP A 81 -13.91 -12.22 18.16
C ASP A 81 -12.94 -12.54 17.01
N LEU A 82 -12.95 -11.72 15.95
CA LEU A 82 -12.13 -11.84 14.76
C LEU A 82 -10.79 -11.10 14.86
N ILE A 83 -10.48 -10.53 16.04
CA ILE A 83 -9.19 -9.90 16.33
C ILE A 83 -8.23 -10.92 16.93
N SER A 84 -6.97 -10.85 16.52
CA SER A 84 -5.88 -11.58 17.15
C SER A 84 -5.15 -10.69 18.15
N TYR A 85 -5.39 -10.93 19.45
CA TYR A 85 -4.80 -10.15 20.53
C TYR A 85 -3.44 -10.69 20.98
N PRO A 86 -2.53 -9.81 21.43
CA PRO A 86 -2.62 -8.35 21.37
C PRO A 86 -2.52 -7.83 19.93
N MET A 87 -3.34 -6.83 19.56
CA MET A 87 -3.26 -6.17 18.25
C MET A 87 -2.62 -4.79 18.36
N ASN A 88 -1.99 -4.32 17.28
CA ASN A 88 -1.41 -2.98 17.23
C ASN A 88 -2.42 -1.96 16.67
N LEU A 89 -2.55 -0.82 17.33
CA LEU A 89 -3.19 0.38 16.79
C LEU A 89 -2.10 1.43 16.53
N ASN A 90 -1.88 1.78 15.27
CA ASN A 90 -0.93 2.84 14.90
C ASN A 90 -1.70 4.09 14.49
N LYS A 91 -1.37 5.23 15.10
CA LYS A 91 -1.98 6.52 14.80
C LYS A 91 -0.95 7.63 14.98
N ASP A 92 -0.85 8.54 14.02
CA ASP A 92 0.04 9.71 14.08
C ASP A 92 1.49 9.35 14.44
N GLY A 93 2.00 8.24 13.87
CA GLY A 93 3.35 7.72 14.13
C GLY A 93 3.54 7.03 15.49
N LYS A 94 2.50 6.95 16.33
CA LYS A 94 2.52 6.29 17.63
C LYS A 94 1.85 4.91 17.57
N ARG A 95 2.52 3.90 18.12
CA ARG A 95 1.96 2.55 18.32
C ARG A 95 1.34 2.43 19.72
N THR A 96 0.11 1.95 19.78
CA THR A 96 -0.59 1.53 20.99
C THR A 96 -0.95 0.05 20.85
N VAL A 97 -0.95 -0.70 21.94
CA VAL A 97 -1.34 -2.11 21.94
C VAL A 97 -2.74 -2.21 22.52
N ILE A 98 -3.64 -2.90 21.82
CA ILE A 98 -4.96 -3.31 22.34
C ILE A 98 -4.81 -4.74 22.82
N ALA A 99 -4.88 -4.95 24.13
CA ALA A 99 -4.45 -6.19 24.77
C ALA A 99 -5.52 -7.30 24.72
N ASN A 100 -6.80 -6.94 24.68
CA ASN A 100 -7.89 -7.91 24.82
C ASN A 100 -9.22 -7.41 24.21
N LYS A 101 -10.21 -8.31 24.25
CA LYS A 101 -11.56 -8.10 23.69
C LYS A 101 -12.29 -6.91 24.30
N ASP A 102 -12.22 -6.73 25.62
CA ASP A 102 -12.95 -5.66 26.32
C ASP A 102 -12.37 -4.29 25.98
N GLU A 103 -11.04 -4.18 25.93
CA GLU A 103 -10.35 -2.96 25.50
C GLU A 103 -10.68 -2.60 24.05
N PHE A 104 -10.73 -3.60 23.16
CA PHE A 104 -11.12 -3.39 21.77
C PHE A 104 -12.54 -2.86 21.64
N ILE A 105 -13.52 -3.49 22.30
CA ILE A 105 -14.92 -3.08 22.23
C ILE A 105 -15.09 -1.65 22.77
N LYS A 106 -14.41 -1.32 23.87
CA LYS A 106 -14.43 0.03 24.44
C LYS A 106 -13.90 1.10 23.47
N ASN A 107 -12.94 0.74 22.62
CA ASN A 107 -12.29 1.65 21.68
C ASN A 107 -12.73 1.44 20.23
N TYR A 108 -13.82 0.69 19.97
CA TYR A 108 -14.18 0.21 18.65
C TYR A 108 -14.24 1.33 17.61
N ASP A 109 -14.95 2.43 17.88
CA ASP A 109 -15.11 3.55 16.94
C ASP A 109 -13.81 4.33 16.70
N HIS A 110 -12.83 4.22 17.61
CA HIS A 110 -11.50 4.80 17.44
C HIS A 110 -10.53 3.90 16.67
N ILE A 111 -10.82 2.60 16.61
CA ILE A 111 -10.03 1.60 15.87
C ILE A 111 -10.62 1.42 14.47
N PHE A 112 -11.89 1.04 14.37
CA PHE A 112 -12.64 0.90 13.13
C PHE A 112 -13.34 2.22 12.78
N THR A 113 -12.54 3.24 12.44
CA THR A 113 -13.05 4.52 11.93
C THR A 113 -13.82 4.33 10.61
N SER A 114 -14.61 5.31 10.19
CA SER A 114 -15.35 5.26 8.91
C SER A 114 -14.45 4.89 7.73
N ARG A 115 -13.24 5.46 7.67
CA ARG A 115 -12.23 5.12 6.66
C ARG A 115 -11.82 3.64 6.70
N VAL A 116 -11.47 3.11 7.87
CA VAL A 116 -11.06 1.70 8.01
C VAL A 116 -12.20 0.76 7.57
N GLN A 117 -13.43 1.08 7.97
CA GLN A 117 -14.61 0.32 7.55
C GLN A 117 -14.81 0.37 6.03
N GLU A 118 -14.73 1.55 5.42
CA GLU A 118 -14.87 1.72 3.97
C GLU A 118 -13.80 0.93 3.19
N GLN A 119 -12.53 1.02 3.60
CA GLN A 119 -11.44 0.28 2.97
C GLN A 119 -11.64 -1.23 3.09
N LEU A 120 -12.04 -1.72 4.27
CA LEU A 120 -12.33 -3.14 4.48
C LEU A 120 -13.51 -3.62 3.63
N LEU A 121 -14.58 -2.84 3.53
CA LEU A 121 -15.79 -3.22 2.79
C LEU A 121 -15.61 -3.13 1.27
N ALA A 122 -14.72 -2.25 0.79
CA ALA A 122 -14.39 -2.12 -0.63
C ALA A 122 -13.37 -3.18 -1.11
N GLN A 123 -12.54 -3.70 -0.19
CA GLN A 123 -11.49 -4.65 -0.52
C GLN A 123 -12.05 -6.02 -0.93
N LYS A 124 -11.54 -6.55 -2.05
CA LYS A 124 -11.83 -7.93 -2.49
C LYS A 124 -10.74 -8.88 -2.00
N ALA A 125 -11.15 -10.07 -1.54
CA ALA A 125 -10.24 -11.08 -1.01
C ALA A 125 -9.16 -11.51 -2.03
N ASP A 126 -9.50 -11.59 -3.31
CA ASP A 126 -8.60 -11.99 -4.40
C ASP A 126 -7.70 -10.84 -4.93
N LYS A 127 -7.85 -9.63 -4.38
CA LYS A 127 -7.10 -8.42 -4.75
C LYS A 127 -6.37 -7.78 -3.57
N VAL A 128 -6.17 -8.53 -2.50
CA VAL A 128 -5.36 -8.07 -1.36
C VAL A 128 -3.88 -8.11 -1.70
N PHE A 129 -3.12 -7.24 -1.04
CA PHE A 129 -1.66 -7.36 -1.04
C PHE A 129 -1.25 -8.34 0.07
N VAL A 130 -0.36 -9.28 -0.25
CA VAL A 130 0.09 -10.35 0.66
C VAL A 130 1.60 -10.34 0.75
N ASN A 131 2.14 -10.42 1.98
CA ASN A 131 3.55 -10.72 2.22
C ASN A 131 3.72 -11.50 3.53
N TRP A 132 4.98 -11.72 3.93
CA TRP A 132 5.31 -12.45 5.16
C TRP A 132 4.82 -11.82 6.46
N LYS A 133 4.44 -10.54 6.46
CA LYS A 133 3.87 -9.84 7.62
C LYS A 133 2.36 -10.06 7.74
N GLY A 134 1.71 -10.55 6.70
CA GLY A 134 0.27 -10.72 6.67
C GLY A 134 -0.36 -10.26 5.35
N ILE A 135 -1.67 -10.11 5.41
CA ILE A 135 -2.54 -9.63 4.34
C ILE A 135 -2.95 -8.20 4.65
N MET A 136 -2.74 -7.30 3.70
CA MET A 136 -3.03 -5.88 3.82
C MET A 136 -4.40 -5.57 3.18
N VAL A 137 -5.17 -4.74 3.87
CA VAL A 137 -6.46 -4.20 3.44
C VAL A 137 -6.34 -2.69 3.28
N GLY A 138 -6.91 -2.14 2.21
CA GLY A 138 -6.84 -0.72 1.90
C GLY A 138 -5.42 -0.26 1.53
N GLU A 139 -5.06 0.96 1.92
CA GLU A 139 -3.72 1.53 1.73
C GLU A 139 -2.77 1.15 2.87
N GLY A 140 -3.04 0.04 3.55
CA GLY A 140 -2.39 -0.35 4.80
C GLY A 140 -3.21 -0.06 6.04
N ASP A 141 -4.47 0.35 5.91
CA ASP A 141 -5.38 0.68 7.00
C ASP A 141 -5.57 -0.49 7.98
N LEU A 142 -5.55 -1.74 7.50
CA LEU A 142 -5.76 -2.93 8.33
C LEU A 142 -4.86 -4.09 7.86
N TRP A 143 -4.30 -4.83 8.82
CA TRP A 143 -3.47 -6.01 8.59
C TRP A 143 -4.08 -7.25 9.25
N ILE A 144 -4.18 -8.33 8.48
CA ILE A 144 -4.69 -9.64 8.90
C ILE A 144 -3.53 -10.64 8.88
N GLY A 145 -3.41 -11.48 9.90
CA GLY A 145 -2.39 -12.52 9.96
C GLY A 145 -2.66 -13.52 11.08
N LYS A 146 -1.72 -14.45 11.30
CA LYS A 146 -1.78 -15.39 12.42
C LYS A 146 -0.92 -14.89 13.59
N LEU A 147 -1.50 -14.92 14.78
CA LEU A 147 -0.79 -14.70 16.04
C LEU A 147 -1.18 -15.83 17.00
N ASN A 148 -0.20 -16.61 17.48
CA ASN A 148 -0.43 -17.81 18.30
C ASN A 148 -1.46 -18.76 17.65
N ASP A 149 -1.25 -19.08 16.37
CA ASP A 149 -2.12 -19.93 15.54
C ASP A 149 -3.56 -19.42 15.32
N LYS A 150 -3.92 -18.24 15.84
CA LYS A 150 -5.20 -17.59 15.59
C LYS A 150 -5.10 -16.62 14.41
N LEU A 151 -5.86 -16.89 13.34
CA LEU A 151 -6.10 -15.93 12.27
C LEU A 151 -6.98 -14.78 12.78
N GLY A 152 -6.54 -13.55 12.54
CA GLY A 152 -7.28 -12.38 12.97
C GLY A 152 -6.67 -11.07 12.48
N VAL A 153 -7.34 -9.96 12.78
CA VAL A 153 -6.75 -8.63 12.60
C VAL A 153 -5.63 -8.48 13.63
N ILE A 154 -4.42 -8.18 13.14
CA ILE A 154 -3.21 -8.05 13.96
C ILE A 154 -2.77 -6.58 14.10
N ALA A 155 -3.18 -5.72 13.16
CA ALA A 155 -2.96 -4.29 13.27
C ALA A 155 -4.01 -3.46 12.54
N VAL A 156 -4.28 -2.27 13.05
CA VAL A 156 -5.03 -1.21 12.39
C VAL A 156 -4.19 0.06 12.39
N ASN A 157 -4.12 0.72 11.25
CA ASN A 157 -3.40 1.96 11.04
C ASN A 157 -4.42 3.07 10.75
N ILE A 158 -4.48 4.06 11.62
CA ILE A 158 -5.29 5.26 11.42
C ILE A 158 -4.52 6.18 10.47
N ILE A 159 -4.87 6.10 9.20
CA ILE A 159 -4.29 6.92 8.12
C ILE A 159 -5.18 8.13 7.91
N ASN A 160 -4.60 9.33 8.04
CA ASN A 160 -5.29 10.57 7.69
C ASN A 160 -5.04 10.85 6.19
N ASN A 161 -6.09 11.01 5.40
CA ASN A 161 -5.95 11.42 4.00
C ASN A 161 -5.92 12.94 3.89
N PRO A 162 -4.76 13.54 3.57
CA PRO A 162 -4.65 14.99 3.53
C PRO A 162 -5.43 15.62 2.36
N TYR A 163 -5.83 14.81 1.37
CA TYR A 163 -6.52 15.27 0.16
C TYR A 163 -8.04 15.06 0.20
N GLU A 164 -8.58 14.54 1.31
CA GLU A 164 -10.00 14.20 1.45
C GLU A 164 -10.90 15.42 1.25
N ILE A 165 -10.50 16.59 1.74
CA ILE A 165 -11.24 17.85 1.57
C ILE A 165 -11.35 18.23 0.08
N ALA A 166 -10.37 17.86 -0.74
CA ALA A 166 -10.39 18.04 -2.19
C ALA A 166 -11.20 16.94 -2.94
N GLY A 167 -11.84 16.03 -2.21
CA GLY A 167 -12.61 14.91 -2.76
C GLY A 167 -11.73 13.79 -3.34
N VAL A 168 -10.42 13.81 -3.06
CA VAL A 168 -9.49 12.77 -3.49
C VAL A 168 -9.56 11.61 -2.50
N LYS A 169 -9.94 10.42 -2.97
CA LYS A 169 -10.20 9.26 -2.11
C LYS A 169 -8.94 8.55 -1.63
N HIS A 170 -7.93 8.49 -2.50
CA HIS A 170 -6.73 7.69 -2.32
C HIS A 170 -5.50 8.60 -2.41
N ALA A 171 -4.78 8.73 -1.29
CA ALA A 171 -3.65 9.65 -1.22
C ALA A 171 -2.49 9.17 -2.09
N ALA A 172 -2.25 7.85 -2.10
CA ALA A 172 -1.19 7.24 -2.91
C ALA A 172 -1.43 7.44 -4.41
N GLU A 173 -2.69 7.37 -4.87
CA GLU A 173 -3.03 7.63 -6.28
C GLU A 173 -2.75 9.07 -6.69
N PHE A 174 -3.04 10.04 -5.81
CA PHE A 174 -2.74 11.44 -6.05
C PHE A 174 -1.24 11.70 -6.15
N GLU A 175 -0.46 11.18 -5.20
CA GLU A 175 0.99 11.36 -5.17
C GLU A 175 1.67 10.72 -6.40
N HIS A 176 1.18 9.53 -6.78
CA HIS A 176 1.61 8.87 -8.01
C HIS A 176 1.26 9.71 -9.25
N PHE A 177 0.03 10.24 -9.31
CA PHE A 177 -0.41 11.11 -10.40
C PHE A 177 0.46 12.36 -10.54
N LEU A 178 0.73 13.07 -9.43
CA LEU A 178 1.56 14.28 -9.44
C LEU A 178 2.98 13.96 -9.89
N THR A 179 3.57 12.88 -9.38
CA THR A 179 4.90 12.41 -9.78
C THR A 179 4.95 12.06 -11.27
N LYS A 180 3.93 11.36 -11.79
CA LYS A 180 3.81 11.03 -13.21
C LYS A 180 3.73 12.30 -14.05
N LEU A 181 2.86 13.23 -13.69
CA LEU A 181 2.70 14.50 -14.40
C LEU A 181 4.01 15.31 -14.45
N GLN A 182 4.72 15.41 -13.33
CA GLN A 182 6.03 16.08 -13.28
C GLN A 182 7.05 15.39 -14.22
N ASN A 183 7.07 14.05 -14.23
CA ASN A 183 7.96 13.29 -15.11
C ASN A 183 7.62 13.47 -16.59
N ASP A 184 6.35 13.46 -16.96
CA ASP A 184 5.91 13.67 -18.33
C ASP A 184 6.24 15.09 -18.82
N VAL A 185 6.08 16.09 -17.95
CA VAL A 185 6.49 17.48 -18.25
C VAL A 185 8.02 17.58 -18.40
N ARG A 186 8.81 16.94 -17.53
CA ARG A 186 10.28 16.93 -17.60
C ARG A 186 10.79 16.28 -18.88
N LYS A 187 10.13 15.21 -19.34
CA LYS A 187 10.44 14.51 -20.60
C LYS A 187 9.90 15.24 -21.84
N GLY A 188 9.11 16.30 -21.67
CA GLY A 188 8.45 16.99 -22.78
C GLY A 188 7.35 16.18 -23.47
N ASN A 189 6.80 15.16 -22.81
CA ASN A 189 5.81 14.26 -23.40
C ASN A 189 4.41 14.92 -23.43
N LYS A 190 4.18 15.76 -24.44
CA LYS A 190 2.94 16.55 -24.58
C LYS A 190 1.68 15.69 -24.60
N ALA A 191 1.75 14.50 -25.20
CA ALA A 191 0.60 13.58 -25.29
C ALA A 191 0.19 13.04 -23.92
N GLU A 192 1.16 12.60 -23.10
CA GLU A 192 0.91 12.09 -21.75
C GLU A 192 0.50 13.18 -20.77
N VAL A 193 1.07 14.38 -20.89
CA VAL A 193 0.59 15.53 -20.12
C VAL A 193 -0.88 15.83 -20.49
N ALA A 194 -1.23 15.75 -21.77
CA ALA A 194 -2.60 15.96 -22.21
C ALA A 194 -3.59 14.89 -21.70
N ASN A 195 -3.15 13.63 -21.53
CA ASN A 195 -3.93 12.55 -20.89
C ASN A 195 -4.24 12.83 -19.41
N SER A 196 -3.34 13.54 -18.74
CA SER A 196 -3.42 13.90 -17.32
C SER A 196 -4.39 15.06 -17.04
N MET A 197 -4.97 15.66 -18.08
CA MET A 197 -5.94 16.74 -17.95
C MET A 197 -7.37 16.21 -17.81
N THR A 198 -8.22 16.97 -17.12
CA THR A 198 -9.66 16.79 -17.09
C THR A 198 -10.30 17.80 -18.04
N TYR A 199 -11.01 17.32 -19.06
CA TYR A 199 -11.67 18.16 -20.05
C TYR A 199 -13.17 18.32 -19.74
N PRO A 200 -13.77 19.50 -19.97
CA PRO A 200 -13.12 20.73 -20.44
C PRO A 200 -12.21 21.36 -19.37
N LEU A 201 -10.96 21.64 -19.77
CA LEU A 201 -9.92 22.18 -18.89
C LEU A 201 -10.04 23.71 -18.83
N LYS A 202 -10.07 24.29 -17.62
CA LYS A 202 -10.03 25.74 -17.44
C LYS A 202 -8.59 26.25 -17.51
N VAL A 203 -8.35 27.24 -18.37
CA VAL A 203 -7.07 27.95 -18.47
C VAL A 203 -7.31 29.43 -18.20
N ASN A 204 -6.73 29.92 -17.12
CA ASN A 204 -6.92 31.30 -16.65
C ASN A 204 -5.68 32.14 -16.97
N SER A 205 -5.90 33.36 -17.45
CA SER A 205 -4.84 34.31 -17.79
C SER A 205 -5.36 35.74 -17.64
N LYS A 206 -4.69 36.56 -16.81
CA LYS A 206 -4.96 38.01 -16.64
C LYS A 206 -6.47 38.36 -16.54
N GLY A 207 -7.19 37.67 -15.66
CA GLY A 207 -8.62 37.92 -15.42
C GLY A 207 -9.58 37.29 -16.44
N SER A 208 -9.09 36.61 -17.48
CA SER A 208 -9.90 35.87 -18.44
C SER A 208 -9.78 34.36 -18.24
N THR A 209 -10.86 33.62 -18.48
CA THR A 209 -10.90 32.15 -18.44
C THR A 209 -11.27 31.62 -19.83
N VAL A 210 -10.48 30.67 -20.34
CA VAL A 210 -10.77 29.92 -21.57
C VAL A 210 -10.92 28.44 -21.24
N GLN A 211 -11.87 27.77 -21.89
CA GLN A 211 -12.01 26.32 -21.79
C GLN A 211 -11.35 25.62 -22.98
N ILE A 212 -10.45 24.68 -22.67
CA ILE A 212 -9.89 23.75 -23.65
C ILE A 212 -10.76 22.50 -23.62
N LYS A 213 -11.43 22.18 -24.72
CA LYS A 213 -12.49 21.15 -24.73
C LYS A 213 -11.98 19.74 -24.92
N SER A 214 -10.78 19.58 -25.48
CA SER A 214 -10.25 18.27 -25.86
C SER A 214 -8.74 18.18 -25.70
N GLN A 215 -8.26 16.94 -25.65
CA GLN A 215 -6.83 16.62 -25.66
C GLN A 215 -6.12 17.17 -26.89
N LYS A 216 -6.75 17.08 -28.07
CA LYS A 216 -6.21 17.61 -29.31
C LYS A 216 -6.02 19.13 -29.23
N ASP A 217 -7.00 19.84 -28.68
CA ASP A 217 -6.92 21.30 -28.51
C ASP A 217 -5.83 21.71 -27.52
N PHE A 218 -5.63 20.92 -26.46
CA PHE A 218 -4.56 21.15 -25.49
C PHE A 218 -3.19 20.97 -26.11
N ILE A 219 -2.95 19.88 -26.85
CA ILE A 219 -1.67 19.62 -27.52
C ILE A 219 -1.35 20.74 -28.51
N ALA A 220 -2.32 21.17 -29.33
CA ALA A 220 -2.14 22.25 -30.29
C ALA A 220 -1.79 23.60 -29.62
N LYS A 221 -2.20 23.80 -28.36
CA LYS A 221 -1.93 25.02 -27.58
C LYS A 221 -0.93 24.78 -26.45
N TYR A 222 -0.22 23.65 -26.44
CA TYR A 222 0.54 23.18 -25.28
C TYR A 222 1.54 24.22 -24.79
N ASP A 223 2.37 24.77 -25.67
CA ASP A 223 3.42 25.72 -25.27
C ASP A 223 2.85 27.09 -24.85
N LYS A 224 1.61 27.41 -25.25
CA LYS A 224 0.89 28.59 -24.76
C LYS A 224 0.32 28.34 -23.36
N ILE A 225 -0.13 27.12 -23.06
CA ILE A 225 -0.75 26.75 -21.77
C ILE A 225 0.32 26.41 -20.73
N MET A 226 1.20 25.46 -21.04
CA MET A 226 2.33 25.02 -20.21
C MET A 226 3.54 25.91 -20.48
N THR A 227 3.43 27.18 -20.04
CA THR A 227 4.51 28.17 -20.15
C THR A 227 5.75 27.74 -19.34
N ALA A 228 6.88 28.40 -19.56
CA ALA A 228 8.10 28.14 -18.78
C ALA A 228 7.86 28.31 -17.27
N ASP A 229 7.08 29.31 -16.86
CA ASP A 229 6.73 29.56 -15.46
C ASP A 229 5.86 28.43 -14.87
N VAL A 230 4.80 28.02 -15.58
CA VAL A 230 3.93 26.91 -15.14
C VAL A 230 4.73 25.61 -14.97
N LYS A 231 5.57 25.28 -15.97
CA LYS A 231 6.44 24.10 -15.90
C LYS A 231 7.41 24.18 -14.72
N LYS A 232 8.04 25.34 -14.50
CA LYS A 232 8.98 25.56 -13.39
C LYS A 232 8.28 25.34 -12.04
N LYS A 233 7.11 25.94 -11.82
CA LYS A 233 6.36 25.83 -10.57
C LYS A 233 5.87 24.41 -10.30
N LEU A 234 5.34 23.72 -11.32
CA LEU A 234 4.95 22.32 -11.22
C LEU A 234 6.13 21.42 -10.83
N LEU A 235 7.29 21.62 -11.45
CA LEU A 235 8.48 20.79 -11.20
C LEU A 235 9.19 21.11 -9.87
N ALA A 236 8.98 22.32 -9.33
CA ALA A 236 9.50 22.72 -8.02
C ALA A 236 8.59 22.27 -6.87
N GLN A 237 7.31 21.99 -7.14
CA GLN A 237 6.36 21.52 -6.13
C GLN A 237 6.78 20.16 -5.58
N LYS A 238 6.90 20.08 -4.26
CA LYS A 238 7.08 18.83 -3.51
C LYS A 238 5.77 18.03 -3.51
N VAL A 239 5.91 16.70 -3.58
CA VAL A 239 4.76 15.77 -3.68
C VAL A 239 4.11 15.55 -2.31
N GLU A 240 4.88 15.77 -1.25
CA GLU A 240 4.47 15.62 0.13
C GLU A 240 3.33 16.59 0.50
N ALA A 241 2.30 16.06 1.17
CA ALA A 241 1.05 16.76 1.41
C ALA A 241 1.18 18.00 2.30
N ASP A 242 2.15 18.04 3.20
CA ASP A 242 2.41 19.18 4.09
C ASP A 242 2.87 20.45 3.33
N GLN A 243 3.27 20.29 2.07
CA GLN A 243 3.68 21.38 1.18
C GLN A 243 2.60 21.75 0.15
N LEU A 244 1.41 21.16 0.24
CA LEU A 244 0.31 21.37 -0.70
C LEU A 244 -0.86 22.07 0.01
N LEU A 245 -1.41 23.10 -0.64
CA LEU A 245 -2.65 23.70 -0.19
C LEU A 245 -3.82 22.87 -0.72
N VAL A 246 -4.61 22.29 0.18
CA VAL A 246 -5.79 21.47 -0.12
C VAL A 246 -7.04 22.20 0.34
N ASN A 247 -8.03 22.31 -0.53
CA ASN A 247 -9.38 22.75 -0.14
C ASN A 247 -10.44 22.11 -1.06
N TRP A 248 -11.70 22.48 -0.85
CA TRP A 248 -12.84 21.94 -1.59
C TRP A 248 -12.78 22.14 -3.12
N LYS A 249 -11.95 23.06 -3.63
CA LYS A 249 -11.75 23.27 -5.07
C LYS A 249 -10.76 22.29 -5.69
N GLY A 250 -9.95 21.60 -4.87
CA GLY A 250 -8.89 20.71 -5.32
C GLY A 250 -7.60 20.90 -4.54
N VAL A 251 -6.55 20.21 -5.01
CA VAL A 251 -5.17 20.36 -4.54
C VAL A 251 -4.45 21.38 -5.41
N MET A 252 -3.93 22.42 -4.77
CA MET A 252 -3.18 23.49 -5.40
C MET A 252 -1.71 23.08 -5.56
N VAL A 253 -1.18 23.21 -6.77
CA VAL A 253 0.21 22.83 -7.10
C VAL A 253 0.96 24.01 -7.70
N GLY A 254 2.18 24.23 -7.22
CA GLY A 254 3.11 25.22 -7.78
C GLY A 254 2.59 26.65 -7.62
N ASP A 255 2.34 27.07 -6.39
CA ASP A 255 1.83 28.42 -6.05
C ASP A 255 0.53 28.78 -6.79
N GLY A 256 -0.32 27.79 -7.02
CA GLY A 256 -1.59 27.97 -7.73
C GLY A 256 -1.49 27.94 -9.24
N ALA A 257 -0.35 27.59 -9.83
CA ALA A 257 -0.23 27.39 -11.27
C ALA A 257 -1.13 26.25 -11.78
N LEU A 258 -1.38 25.22 -10.97
CA LEU A 258 -2.28 24.12 -11.30
C LEU A 258 -3.24 23.82 -10.15
N TRP A 259 -4.45 23.36 -10.52
CA TRP A 259 -5.40 22.74 -9.63
C TRP A 259 -5.66 21.31 -10.10
N ILE A 260 -5.53 20.35 -9.18
CA ILE A 260 -5.77 18.93 -9.41
C ILE A 260 -6.97 18.51 -8.57
N GLY A 261 -7.84 17.67 -9.13
CA GLY A 261 -8.96 17.10 -8.41
C GLY A 261 -9.30 15.70 -8.91
N GLN A 262 -10.24 15.05 -8.23
CA GLN A 262 -10.79 13.77 -8.63
C GLN A 262 -12.21 13.96 -9.18
N THR A 263 -12.50 13.40 -10.35
CA THR A 263 -13.83 13.38 -10.96
C THR A 263 -14.18 11.94 -11.31
N GLY A 264 -15.17 11.37 -10.62
CA GLY A 264 -15.41 9.92 -10.67
C GLY A 264 -14.18 9.15 -10.17
N GLU A 265 -13.68 8.23 -10.99
CA GLU A 265 -12.48 7.43 -10.68
C GLU A 265 -11.18 8.07 -11.21
N LYS A 266 -11.26 9.23 -11.89
CA LYS A 266 -10.09 9.85 -12.52
C LYS A 266 -9.56 11.03 -11.70
N ILE A 267 -8.29 10.97 -11.31
CA ILE A 267 -7.51 12.13 -10.87
C ILE A 267 -6.98 12.87 -12.12
N GLY A 268 -7.12 14.19 -12.14
CA GLY A 268 -6.68 15.00 -13.27
C GLY A 268 -6.50 16.48 -12.95
N VAL A 269 -5.73 17.18 -13.78
CA VAL A 269 -5.63 18.64 -13.72
C VAL A 269 -6.95 19.24 -14.20
N ILE A 270 -7.59 20.02 -13.34
CA ILE A 270 -8.89 20.66 -13.60
C ILE A 270 -8.75 22.13 -13.98
N ALA A 271 -7.64 22.78 -13.62
CA ALA A 271 -7.35 24.14 -14.02
C ALA A 271 -5.84 24.43 -14.12
N ILE A 272 -5.48 25.35 -15.02
CA ILE A 272 -4.12 25.91 -15.14
C ILE A 272 -4.21 27.43 -15.11
N ASN A 273 -3.39 28.06 -14.27
CA ASN A 273 -3.26 29.51 -14.12
C ASN A 273 -1.89 29.95 -14.66
N ARG A 274 -1.88 30.94 -15.54
CA ARG A 274 -0.67 31.45 -16.20
C ARG A 274 -0.70 32.95 -16.45
#